data_AF-A0A958RAM4-F1
#
_entry.id   AF-A0A958RAM4-F1
#
_cell.length_a   1.000
_cell.length_b   1.000
_cell.length_c   1.000
_cell.angle_alpha   90.00
_cell.angle_beta   90.00
_cell.angle_gamma   90.00
#
_symmetry.space_group_name_H-M   'P 1'
#
loop_
_entity.id
_entity.type
_entity.pdbx_description
1 polymer ?
#
loop_
_entity_poly.entity_id
_entity_poly.type
_entity_poly.pdbx_seq_one_letter_code
_entity_poly.pdbx_strand_id
1 'polypeptide(L)' 'NLNMTKEEYKASKAPTINHFYEKLFLLKDRMNTETGKKIAQERHQFMLDFLEQFYKEANLPK' A
#
# COMPACT_ATOMS: atom_id res chain seq x y z
N ASN A 1 9.82 2.19 -6.98
CA ASN A 1 11.24 1.93 -6.65
C ASN A 1 11.39 0.49 -6.17
N LEU A 2 11.52 -0.48 -7.07
CA LEU A 2 11.54 -1.92 -6.72
C LEU A 2 12.95 -2.54 -6.69
N ASN A 3 14.00 -1.72 -6.73
CA ASN A 3 15.40 -2.18 -6.81
C ASN A 3 16.15 -2.05 -5.47
N MET A 4 15.48 -2.28 -4.34
CA MET A 4 16.12 -2.28 -3.02
C MET A 4 16.33 -3.72 -2.55
N THR A 5 17.48 -3.98 -1.93
CA THR A 5 17.71 -5.25 -1.22
C THR A 5 16.80 -5.35 0.00
N LYS A 6 16.61 -6.56 0.53
CA LYS A 6 15.73 -6.79 1.68
C LYS A 6 16.22 -6.05 2.93
N GLU A 7 17.54 -5.97 3.10
CA GLU A 7 18.20 -5.22 4.18
C GLU A 7 17.96 -3.72 4.02
N GLU A 8 18.16 -3.17 2.82
CA GLU A 8 17.90 -1.74 2.52
C GLU A 8 16.42 -1.38 2.69
N TYR A 9 15.51 -2.27 2.27
CA TYR A 9 14.08 -2.06 2.43
C TYR A 9 13.69 -1.93 3.90
N LYS A 10 14.19 -2.83 4.74
CA LYS A 10 13.96 -2.81 6.21
C LYS A 10 14.60 -1.61 6.88
N ALA A 11 15.72 -1.11 6.38
CA ALA A 11 16.43 0.05 6.92
C ALA A 11 15.81 1.40 6.51
N SER A 12 14.84 1.42 5.60
CA SER A 12 14.14 2.65 5.22
C SER A 12 13.36 3.25 6.39
N LYS A 13 13.11 4.57 6.38
CA LYS A 13 12.44 5.28 7.48
C LYS A 13 10.98 4.85 7.72
N ALA A 14 10.32 4.24 6.72
CA ALA A 14 8.92 3.81 6.82
C ALA A 14 8.67 2.54 5.97
N PRO A 15 9.26 1.39 6.31
CA PRO A 15 9.22 0.19 5.47
C PRO A 15 7.80 -0.36 5.33
N THR A 16 6.97 -0.18 6.35
CA THR A 16 5.57 -0.65 6.35
C THR A 16 4.70 0.17 5.41
N ILE A 17 4.85 1.49 5.37
CA ILE A 17 4.08 2.38 4.47
C ILE A 17 4.52 2.17 3.02
N ASN A 18 5.82 2.00 2.78
CA ASN A 18 6.33 1.67 1.45
C ASN A 18 5.71 0.36 0.90
N HIS A 19 5.39 -0.60 1.78
CA HIS A 19 4.76 -1.85 1.37
C HIS A 19 3.38 -1.67 0.73
N PHE A 20 2.63 -0.65 1.17
CA PHE A 20 1.33 -0.34 0.59
C PHE A 20 1.49 0.00 -0.89
N TYR A 21 2.43 0.88 -1.22
CA TYR A 21 2.65 1.33 -2.59
C TYR A 21 3.38 0.31 -3.47
N GLU A 22 4.38 -0.38 -2.93
CA GLU A 22 5.19 -1.33 -3.71
C GLU A 22 4.47 -2.65 -3.98
N LYS A 23 3.50 -3.02 -3.14
CA LYS A 23 2.83 -4.32 -3.26
C LYS A 23 1.31 -4.24 -3.10
N LEU A 24 0.81 -3.78 -1.95
CA LEU A 24 -0.61 -3.97 -1.61
C LEU A 24 -1.54 -3.24 -2.59
N PHE A 25 -1.16 -2.05 -3.05
CA PHE A 25 -1.91 -1.27 -4.01
C PHE A 25 -1.90 -1.82 -5.43
N LEU A 26 -0.92 -2.67 -5.77
CA LEU A 26 -0.86 -3.35 -7.06
C LEU A 26 -1.79 -4.57 -7.13
N LEU A 27 -2.29 -5.07 -5.99
CA LEU A 27 -3.06 -6.32 -5.96
C LEU A 27 -4.46 -6.19 -6.57
N LYS A 28 -5.09 -5.02 -6.52
CA LYS A 28 -6.43 -4.82 -7.09
C LYS A 28 -6.49 -5.12 -8.60
N ASP A 29 -5.39 -4.81 -9.31
CA ASP A 29 -5.30 -4.99 -10.76
C ASP A 29 -4.80 -6.40 -11.13
N ARG A 30 -4.32 -7.17 -10.15
CA ARG A 30 -3.79 -8.54 -10.32
C ARG A 30 -4.79 -9.64 -9.95
N MET A 31 -6.05 -9.29 -9.65
CA MET A 31 -7.09 -10.26 -9.36
C MET A 31 -7.53 -10.99 -10.63
N ASN A 32 -7.64 -12.32 -10.55
CA ASN A 32 -7.92 -13.17 -11.72
C ASN A 32 -9.40 -13.19 -12.14
N THR A 33 -10.33 -12.91 -11.22
CA THR A 33 -11.78 -12.95 -11.48
C THR A 33 -12.40 -11.58 -11.36
N GLU A 34 -13.47 -11.32 -12.09
CA GLU A 34 -14.19 -10.04 -12.03
C GLU A 34 -14.75 -9.76 -10.62
N THR A 35 -15.30 -10.79 -9.96
CA THR A 35 -15.72 -10.68 -8.55
C THR A 35 -14.55 -10.32 -7.63
N GLY A 36 -13.38 -10.94 -7.86
CA GLY A 36 -12.16 -10.64 -7.11
C GLY A 36 -11.69 -9.20 -7.28
N LYS A 37 -11.73 -8.68 -8.53
CA LYS A 37 -11.41 -7.28 -8.83
C LYS A 37 -12.35 -6.31 -8.10
N LYS A 38 -13.66 -6.58 -8.10
CA LYS A 38 -14.65 -5.76 -7.40
C LYS A 38 -14.37 -5.68 -5.90
N ILE A 39 -14.18 -6.83 -5.25
CA ILE A 39 -13.84 -6.89 -3.81
C ILE A 39 -12.50 -6.19 -3.53
N ALA A 40 -11.52 -6.35 -4.42
CA ALA A 40 -10.21 -5.74 -4.25
C ALA A 40 -10.24 -4.22 -4.40
N GLN A 41 -11.14 -3.66 -5.22
CA GLN A 41 -11.36 -2.21 -5.31
C GLN A 41 -11.88 -1.64 -3.98
N GLU A 42 -12.88 -2.29 -3.37
CA GLU A 42 -13.41 -1.89 -2.06
C GLU A 42 -12.32 -1.92 -0.97
N ARG A 43 -11.53 -3.00 -0.93
CA ARG A 43 -10.40 -3.12 0.01
C ARG A 43 -9.29 -2.12 -0.25
N HIS A 44 -9.04 -1.79 -1.52
CA HIS A 44 -8.05 -0.78 -1.90
C HIS A 44 -8.47 0.60 -1.40
N GLN A 45 -9.76 0.96 -1.56
CA GLN A 45 -10.27 2.22 -1.04
C GLN A 45 -10.11 2.32 0.48
N PHE A 46 -10.47 1.27 1.22
CA PHE A 46 -10.28 1.24 2.67
C PHE A 46 -8.81 1.47 3.08
N MET A 47 -7.85 0.89 2.35
CA MET A 47 -6.44 1.11 2.63
C MET A 47 -5.98 2.56 2.33
N LEU A 48 -6.56 3.22 1.31
CA LEU A 48 -6.31 4.64 1.04
C LEU A 48 -6.84 5.52 2.18
N ASP A 49 -8.05 5.25 2.64
CA ASP A 49 -8.70 5.98 3.73
C ASP A 49 -7.91 5.81 5.04
N PHE A 50 -7.42 4.60 5.31
CA PHE A 50 -6.53 4.32 6.44
C PHE A 50 -5.23 5.12 6.36
N LEU A 51 -4.54 5.12 5.20
CA LEU A 51 -3.30 5.88 5.05
C LEU A 51 -3.54 7.38 5.19
N GLU A 52 -4.66 7.89 4.68
CA GLU A 52 -5.04 9.28 4.88
C GLU A 52 -5.16 9.65 6.34
N GLN A 53 -5.88 8.83 7.12
CA GLN A 53 -6.03 9.06 8.55
C GLN A 53 -4.68 8.96 9.26
N PHE A 54 -3.87 7.96 8.91
CA PHE A 54 -2.54 7.77 9.47
C PHE A 54 -1.61 8.97 9.22
N TYR A 55 -1.55 9.50 8.00
CA TYR A 55 -0.71 10.67 7.69
C TYR A 55 -1.15 11.91 8.48
N LYS A 56 -2.47 12.11 8.67
CA LYS A 56 -3.01 13.18 9.51
C LYS A 56 -2.60 13.02 10.97
N GLU A 57 -2.73 11.81 11.54
CA GLU A 57 -2.39 11.52 12.94
C GLU A 57 -0.88 11.61 13.20
N ALA A 58 -0.06 11.21 12.23
CA ALA A 58 1.39 11.23 12.33
C ALA A 58 2.01 12.62 12.02
N ASN A 59 1.20 13.61 11.66
CA ASN A 59 1.64 14.93 11.16
C ASN A 59 2.65 14.82 10.00
N LEU A 60 2.43 13.87 9.09
CA LEU A 60 3.28 13.62 7.93
C LEU A 60 2.59 14.13 6.66
N PRO A 61 3.35 14.66 5.67
CA PRO A 61 2.81 14.92 4.36
C PRO A 61 2.43 13.60 3.67
N LYS A 62 1.27 13.61 2.97
CA LYS A 62 0.82 12.53 2.09
C LYS A 62 1.77 12.34 0.91
#